data_AF-U9V0Z5-F1
#
_entry.id   AF-U9V0Z5-F1
#
_cell.length_a   1.000
_cell.length_b   1.000
_cell.length_c   1.000
_cell.angle_alpha   90.00
_cell.angle_beta   90.00
_cell.angle_gamma   90.00
#
_symmetry.space_group_name_H-M   'P 1'
#
loop_
_entity.id
_entity.type
_entity.pdbx_description
1 polymer ?
#
loop_
_entity_poly.entity_id
_entity_poly.type
_entity_poly.pdbx_seq_one_letter_code
_entity_poly.pdbx_strand_id
1 'polypeptide(L)'
;MDYGECKYCKRKYTGNEYCKACNVKHFQQNFKNWTSGNNDIDKIFQDKQLSANFYDQVLEWIPYNKLYDIEYIAKGGFGKVIEQNGLMDIYSIGIIKMKIGNDMLPISL
;
A
#
# COMPACT_ATOMS: atom_id res chain seq x y z
N MET A 1 -4.62 -13.21 -24.14
CA MET A 1 -5.39 -13.75 -23.00
C MET A 1 -6.58 -12.85 -22.80
N ASP A 2 -7.79 -13.40 -22.82
CA ASP A 2 -9.01 -12.68 -22.46
C ASP A 2 -9.34 -13.06 -21.01
N TYR A 3 -9.30 -12.09 -20.10
CA TYR A 3 -9.58 -12.29 -18.68
C TYR A 3 -11.07 -12.06 -18.36
N GLY A 4 -11.89 -11.80 -19.36
CA GLY A 4 -13.30 -11.45 -19.19
C GLY A 4 -13.52 -10.00 -18.76
N GLU A 5 -14.74 -9.72 -18.31
CA GLU A 5 -15.19 -8.37 -17.99
C GLU A 5 -15.41 -8.16 -16.50
N CYS A 6 -15.01 -6.98 -16.02
CA CYS A 6 -15.25 -6.56 -14.65
C CYS A 6 -16.74 -6.47 -14.34
N LYS A 7 -17.16 -7.21 -13.31
CA LYS A 7 -18.56 -7.24 -12.86
C LYS A 7 -19.13 -5.85 -12.50
N TYR A 8 -18.27 -4.94 -12.04
CA TYR A 8 -18.65 -3.60 -11.59
C TYR A 8 -18.66 -2.53 -12.68
N CYS A 9 -17.64 -2.47 -13.55
CA CYS A 9 -17.50 -1.39 -14.53
C CYS A 9 -17.64 -1.85 -15.99
N LYS A 10 -17.84 -3.15 -16.24
CA LYS A 10 -18.01 -3.76 -17.56
C LYS A 10 -16.83 -3.56 -18.53
N ARG A 11 -15.69 -3.07 -18.04
CA ARG A 11 -14.43 -3.01 -18.80
C ARG A 11 -13.69 -4.34 -18.66
N LYS A 12 -12.87 -4.68 -19.65
CA LYS A 12 -12.02 -5.88 -19.60
C LYS A 12 -11.07 -5.85 -18.40
N TYR A 13 -10.88 -7.01 -17.79
CA TYR A 13 -9.85 -7.20 -16.77
C TYR A 13 -8.45 -7.07 -17.38
N THR A 14 -7.49 -6.53 -16.63
CA THR A 14 -6.08 -6.42 -17.07
C THR A 14 -5.21 -7.57 -16.57
N GLY A 15 -5.71 -8.34 -15.60
CA GLY A 15 -5.11 -9.57 -15.08
C GLY A 15 -6.17 -10.47 -14.47
N ASN A 16 -5.76 -11.62 -13.91
CA ASN A 16 -6.70 -12.54 -13.25
C ASN A 16 -7.41 -11.80 -12.10
N GLU A 17 -8.73 -11.61 -12.24
CA GLU A 17 -9.60 -10.89 -11.30
C GLU A 17 -9.24 -9.42 -10.97
N TYR A 18 -8.22 -8.85 -11.63
CA TYR A 18 -7.76 -7.48 -11.38
C TYR A 18 -8.29 -6.49 -12.43
N CYS A 19 -9.14 -5.56 -11.99
CA CYS A 19 -9.67 -4.50 -12.85
C CYS A 19 -8.92 -3.19 -12.59
N LYS A 20 -7.97 -2.84 -13.46
CA LYS A 20 -7.19 -1.59 -13.36
C LYS A 20 -8.08 -0.35 -13.24
N ALA A 21 -9.14 -0.25 -14.04
CA ALA A 21 -10.02 0.93 -14.00
C ALA A 21 -10.73 1.11 -12.65
N CYS A 22 -11.18 0.02 -12.03
CA CYS A 22 -11.79 0.07 -10.70
C CYS A 22 -10.75 0.41 -9.62
N ASN A 23 -9.57 -0.22 -9.67
CA ASN A 23 -8.51 0.00 -8.69
C ASN A 23 -7.95 1.42 -8.76
N VAL A 24 -7.70 1.97 -9.96
CA VAL A 24 -7.30 3.38 -10.13
C VAL A 24 -8.30 4.33 -9.47
N LYS A 25 -9.61 4.11 -9.68
CA LYS A 25 -10.65 4.92 -9.06
C LYS A 25 -10.64 4.78 -7.53
N HIS A 26 -10.47 3.57 -7.01
CA HIS A 26 -10.36 3.30 -5.57
C HIS A 26 -9.15 4.02 -4.95
N PHE A 27 -7.98 3.94 -5.57
CA PHE A 27 -6.77 4.59 -5.07
C PHE A 27 -6.90 6.11 -5.09
N GLN A 28 -7.37 6.70 -6.20
CA GLN A 28 -7.58 8.15 -6.31
C GLN A 28 -8.52 8.71 -5.23
N GLN A 29 -9.54 7.95 -4.82
CA GLN A 29 -10.43 8.34 -3.72
C GLN A 29 -9.75 8.36 -2.35
N ASN A 30 -8.71 7.55 -2.17
CA ASN A 30 -8.00 7.39 -0.90
C ASN A 30 -6.71 8.21 -0.79
N PHE A 31 -6.16 8.75 -1.89
CA PHE A 31 -4.91 9.53 -1.86
C PHE A 31 -4.93 10.70 -0.88
N LYS A 32 -6.09 11.33 -0.66
CA LYS A 32 -6.23 12.41 0.32
C LYS A 32 -6.12 11.94 1.78
N ASN A 33 -6.40 10.67 2.02
CA ASN A 33 -6.39 10.05 3.35
C ASN A 33 -5.06 9.32 3.63
N TRP A 34 -4.26 9.03 2.60
CA TRP A 34 -2.98 8.32 2.69
C TRP A 34 -1.84 9.27 2.37
N THR A 35 -1.34 9.95 3.39
CA THR A 35 -0.11 10.75 3.28
C THR A 35 0.92 10.26 4.27
N SER A 36 2.16 10.15 3.81
CA SER A 36 3.34 9.92 4.65
C SER A 36 3.85 11.19 5.32
N GLY A 37 3.27 12.36 4.99
CA GLY A 37 3.85 13.67 5.32
C GLY A 37 5.02 14.07 4.41
N ASN A 38 5.36 13.26 3.40
CA ASN A 38 6.37 13.56 2.40
C ASN A 38 5.77 13.44 0.99
N ASN A 39 5.65 14.57 0.30
CA ASN A 39 5.01 14.64 -1.02
C ASN A 39 5.74 13.83 -2.10
N ASP A 40 7.06 13.71 -2.04
CA ASP A 40 7.84 12.97 -3.03
C ASP A 40 7.60 11.46 -2.89
N ILE A 41 7.56 10.99 -1.64
CA ILE A 41 7.23 9.59 -1.32
C ILE A 41 5.78 9.31 -1.73
N ASP A 42 4.84 10.16 -1.34
CA ASP A 42 3.43 10.01 -1.67
C ASP A 42 3.21 9.93 -3.18
N LYS A 43 3.91 10.77 -3.96
CA LYS A 43 3.86 10.73 -5.44
C LYS A 43 4.34 9.40 -6.00
N ILE A 44 5.45 8.85 -5.49
CA ILE A 44 5.95 7.54 -5.93
C ILE A 44 4.91 6.43 -5.67
N PHE A 45 4.28 6.43 -4.49
CA PHE A 45 3.24 5.46 -4.17
C PHE A 45 2.03 5.60 -5.09
N GLN A 46 1.54 6.82 -5.30
CA GLN A 46 0.42 7.11 -6.21
C GLN A 46 0.75 6.63 -7.64
N ASP A 47 1.93 6.95 -8.16
CA ASP A 47 2.36 6.53 -9.50
C ASP A 47 2.43 5.00 -9.64
N LYS A 48 2.90 4.30 -8.60
CA LYS A 48 2.91 2.81 -8.57
C LYS A 48 1.50 2.23 -8.54
N GLN A 49 0.62 2.73 -7.69
CA GLN A 49 -0.78 2.29 -7.59
C GLN A 49 -1.57 2.54 -8.89
N LEU A 50 -1.32 3.65 -9.59
CA LEU A 50 -1.96 3.99 -10.85
C LEU A 50 -1.44 3.16 -12.03
N SER A 51 -0.18 2.73 -11.98
CA SER A 51 0.47 1.96 -13.06
C SER A 51 0.25 0.45 -12.95
N ALA A 52 -0.09 -0.07 -11.77
CA ALA A 52 -0.31 -1.49 -11.51
C ALA A 52 -1.33 -2.12 -12.47
N ASN A 53 -0.94 -3.24 -13.10
CA ASN A 53 -1.78 -4.01 -14.03
C ASN A 53 -2.29 -5.32 -13.43
N PHE A 54 -1.72 -5.74 -12.31
CA PHE A 54 -1.99 -6.98 -11.59
C PHE A 54 -1.97 -6.72 -10.08
N TYR A 55 -2.57 -7.62 -9.29
CA TYR A 55 -2.71 -7.46 -7.84
C TYR A 55 -1.36 -7.46 -7.10
N ASP A 56 -0.39 -8.24 -7.59
CA ASP A 56 0.97 -8.37 -7.04
C ASP A 56 1.87 -7.16 -7.35
N GLN A 57 1.41 -6.24 -8.20
CA GLN A 57 2.10 -4.98 -8.52
C GLN A 57 1.60 -3.80 -7.68
N VAL A 58 0.52 -4.00 -6.91
CA VAL A 58 -0.08 -2.94 -6.09
C VAL A 58 0.70 -2.82 -4.78
N LEU A 59 1.09 -1.59 -4.45
CA LEU A 59 1.53 -1.24 -3.09
C LEU A 59 0.31 -0.77 -2.29
N GLU A 60 0.01 -1.44 -1.19
CA GLU A 60 -1.11 -1.09 -0.32
C GLU A 60 -0.64 -0.28 0.89
N TRP A 61 -1.38 0.78 1.22
CA TRP A 61 -1.12 1.56 2.42
C TRP A 61 -1.88 0.96 3.61
N ILE A 62 -1.15 0.45 4.60
CA ILE A 62 -1.73 -0.07 5.84
C ILE A 62 -1.49 0.93 6.98
N PRO A 63 -2.56 1.55 7.52
CA PRO A 63 -2.46 2.39 8.71
C PRO A 63 -1.88 1.64 9.91
N TYR A 64 -1.04 2.31 10.70
CA TYR A 64 -0.39 1.69 11.86
C TYR A 64 -1.37 1.18 12.92
N ASN A 65 -2.49 1.87 13.13
CA ASN A 65 -3.54 1.45 14.07
C ASN A 65 -4.30 0.19 13.61
N LYS A 66 -4.07 -0.30 12.39
CA LYS A 66 -4.55 -1.59 11.90
C LYS A 66 -3.52 -2.71 12.03
N LEU A 67 -2.31 -2.39 12.48
CA LEU A 67 -1.29 -3.39 12.80
C LEU A 67 -1.52 -3.83 14.25
N TYR A 68 -1.69 -5.13 14.46
CA TYR A 68 -1.85 -5.78 15.76
C TYR A 68 -0.72 -6.76 15.99
N ASP A 69 -0.35 -7.03 17.24
CA ASP A 69 0.68 -8.01 17.61
C ASP A 69 2.03 -7.72 16.92
N ILE A 70 2.45 -6.45 16.99
CA ILE A 70 3.74 -6.00 16.48
C ILE A 70 4.86 -6.30 17.47
N GLU A 71 5.81 -7.13 17.06
CA GLU A 71 7.01 -7.44 17.83
C GLU A 71 8.21 -6.72 17.23
N TYR A 72 9.04 -6.12 18.07
CA TYR A 72 10.26 -5.46 17.59
C TYR A 72 11.35 -6.49 17.31
N ILE A 73 11.85 -6.54 16.08
CA ILE A 73 12.94 -7.45 15.68
C ILE A 73 14.30 -6.78 15.85
N ALA A 74 14.51 -5.63 15.20
CA ALA A 74 15.82 -5.00 15.11
C ALA A 74 15.74 -3.53 14.69
N LYS A 75 16.83 -2.79 14.88
CA LYS A 75 17.02 -1.43 14.37
C LYS A 75 18.33 -1.37 13.60
N GLY A 76 18.28 -0.87 12.38
CA GLY A 76 19.44 -0.58 11.54
C GLY A 76 19.57 0.92 11.23
N GLY A 77 20.59 1.28 10.45
CA GLY A 77 20.83 2.66 10.02
C GLY A 77 19.68 3.29 9.24
N PHE A 78 18.83 2.46 8.62
CA PHE A 78 17.72 2.87 7.77
C PHE A 78 16.33 2.72 8.40
N GLY A 79 16.22 2.26 9.65
CA GLY A 79 14.91 2.07 10.28
C GLY A 79 14.84 1.01 11.38
N LYS A 80 13.61 0.73 11.83
CA LYS A 80 13.28 -0.42 12.69
C LYS A 80 12.58 -1.49 11.85
N VAL A 81 12.92 -2.73 12.13
CA VAL A 81 12.24 -3.94 11.63
C VAL A 81 11.30 -4.40 12.74
N ILE A 82 10.03 -4.57 12.39
CA ILE A 82 9.00 -5.10 13.27
C ILE A 82 8.38 -6.32 12.60
N GLU A 83 8.15 -7.38 13.38
CA GLU A 83 7.33 -8.52 12.99
C GLU A 83 5.88 -8.23 13.34
N GLN A 84 4.94 -8.80 12.60
CA GLN A 84 3.53 -8.75 12.97
C GLN A 84 2.98 -10.18 13.00
N ASN A 85 2.69 -10.69 14.19
CA ASN A 85 2.18 -12.06 14.37
C ASN A 85 0.64 -12.05 14.42
N GLY A 86 0.01 -11.79 13.28
CA GLY A 86 -1.45 -11.71 13.18
C GLY A 86 -1.95 -11.40 11.77
N LEU A 87 -1.89 -12.38 10.87
CA LEU A 87 -2.50 -12.30 9.54
C LEU A 87 -4.02 -12.51 9.64
N MET A 88 -4.81 -11.45 9.44
CA MET A 88 -6.11 -11.60 8.78
C MET A 88 -5.96 -11.11 7.34
N ASP A 89 -5.74 -12.09 6.45
CA ASP A 89 -6.01 -12.08 5.01
C ASP A 89 -5.80 -10.79 4.22
N ILE A 90 -4.53 -10.47 3.89
CA ILE A 90 -4.22 -9.84 2.59
C ILE A 90 -2.80 -10.21 2.12
N TYR A 91 -2.72 -10.77 0.92
CA TYR A 91 -1.49 -11.01 0.16
C TYR A 91 -0.85 -9.68 -0.31
N SER A 92 -0.40 -8.85 0.62
CA SER A 92 0.27 -7.58 0.32
C SER A 92 1.72 -7.64 0.82
N ILE A 93 2.64 -8.09 -0.04
CA ILE A 93 4.07 -7.84 0.15
C ILE A 93 4.30 -6.35 -0.11
N GLY A 94 4.56 -5.58 0.95
CA GLY A 94 4.85 -4.16 0.82
C GLY A 94 5.01 -3.39 2.12
N ILE A 95 5.67 -3.95 3.14
CA ILE A 95 6.13 -3.12 4.25
C ILE A 95 7.33 -2.31 3.77
N ILE A 96 7.11 -1.08 3.31
CA ILE A 96 8.17 -0.06 3.24
C ILE A 96 7.68 1.17 4.01
N LYS A 97 7.94 1.18 5.33
CA LYS A 97 8.29 2.45 5.96
C LYS A 97 9.76 2.73 5.63
N MET A 98 10.01 3.55 4.61
CA MET A 98 11.31 4.19 4.46
C MET A 98 11.37 5.34 5.47
N LYS A 99 12.19 5.16 6.52
CA LYS A 99 12.57 6.23 7.43
C LYS A 99 13.60 7.12 6.73
N ILE A 100 13.24 8.36 6.38
CA ILE A 100 14.21 9.41 6.05
C ILE A 100 14.22 10.38 7.24
N GLY A 101 15.34 10.47 7.95
CA GLY A 101 15.48 11.32 9.13
C GLY A 101 15.27 10.60 10.46
N ASN A 102 15.66 11.22 11.59
CA ASN A 102 16.04 10.47 12.79
C ASN A 102 14.94 10.16 13.82
N ASP A 103 13.71 10.65 13.70
CA ASP A 103 12.77 10.56 14.83
C ASP A 103 11.61 9.57 14.62
N MET A 104 11.31 8.83 15.69
CA MET A 104 10.14 7.97 15.84
C MET A 104 9.41 8.44 17.09
N LEU A 105 8.49 9.38 16.93
CA LEU A 105 7.46 9.72 17.91
C LEU A 105 6.18 10.11 17.14
N PRO A 106 4.99 9.91 17.73
CA PRO A 106 3.73 10.26 17.08
C PRO A 106 3.68 11.78 16.88
N ILE A 107 3.40 12.23 15.65
CA ILE A 107 3.16 13.64 15.41
C ILE A 107 1.81 13.99 16.04
N SER A 108 1.84 14.66 17.20
CA SER A 108 0.98 15.80 17.47
C SER A 108 1.83 17.06 17.31
N LEU A 109 1.28 18.08 16.64
CA LEU A 109 1.89 19.40 16.44
C LEU A 109 2.49 19.99 17.72
#